data_AF-A0AAE1YJ97-F1
#
_entry.id   AF-A0AAE1YJ97-F1
#
_cell.length_a   1.000
_cell.length_b   1.000
_cell.length_c   1.000
_cell.angle_alpha   90.00
_cell.angle_beta   90.00
_cell.angle_gamma   90.00
#
_symmetry.space_group_name_H-M   'P 1'
#
loop_
_entity.id
_entity.type
_entity.pdbx_description
1 polymer ?
#
loop_
_entity_poly.entity_id
_entity_poly.type
_entity_poly.pdbx_seq_one_letter_code
_entity_poly.pdbx_strand_id
1 'polypeptide(L)'
;TLYERHENSNFHIENNKLRAENIRCKEALSSARCCACGRAIVVVGMSSNEHCLRVENGQLREQIEHLAAITAKFVGKPLGDNDTVPSSATSLTVDTDVVQKFKGNQKIDE
;
A
#
# COMPACT_ATOMS: atom_id res chain seq x y z
N THR A 1 -37.70 -37.61 13.38
CA THR A 1 -37.24 -38.63 14.36
C THR A 1 -36.33 -38.00 15.43
N LEU A 2 -35.94 -38.69 16.52
CA LEU A 2 -34.99 -38.14 17.52
C LEU A 2 -33.62 -37.83 16.91
N TYR A 3 -33.20 -38.65 15.94
CA TYR A 3 -31.96 -38.48 15.18
C TYR A 3 -31.92 -37.15 14.42
N GLU A 4 -32.98 -36.82 13.69
CA GLU A 4 -33.10 -35.54 12.98
C GLU A 4 -33.02 -34.32 13.91
N ARG A 5 -33.57 -34.41 15.14
CA ARG A 5 -33.47 -33.30 16.11
C ARG A 5 -32.04 -33.09 16.60
N HIS A 6 -31.31 -34.19 16.82
CA HIS A 6 -29.91 -34.14 17.20
C HIS A 6 -29.04 -33.59 16.08
N GLU A 7 -29.24 -34.03 14.83
CA GLU A 7 -28.55 -33.47 13.66
C GLU A 7 -28.83 -31.98 13.49
N ASN A 8 -30.10 -31.56 13.60
CA ASN A 8 -30.46 -30.15 13.48
C ASN A 8 -29.81 -29.29 14.59
N SER A 9 -29.77 -29.80 15.82
CA SER A 9 -29.03 -29.15 16.92
C SER A 9 -27.54 -29.00 16.60
N ASN A 10 -26.91 -30.03 16.03
CA ASN A 10 -25.50 -29.97 15.63
C ASN A 10 -25.26 -28.98 14.49
N PHE A 11 -26.13 -28.96 13.47
CA PHE A 11 -26.05 -27.98 12.40
C PHE A 11 -26.23 -26.55 12.91
N HIS A 12 -27.11 -26.32 13.89
CA HIS A 12 -27.25 -25.02 14.52
C HIS A 12 -25.99 -24.58 15.26
N ILE A 13 -25.35 -25.48 16.01
CA ILE A 13 -24.09 -25.20 16.71
C ILE A 13 -23.00 -24.83 15.70
N GLU A 14 -22.83 -25.63 14.64
CA GLU A 14 -21.80 -25.38 13.63
C GLU A 14 -22.10 -24.09 12.85
N ASN A 15 -23.36 -23.80 12.53
CA ASN A 15 -23.72 -22.56 11.86
C ASN A 15 -23.40 -21.33 12.72
N ASN A 16 -23.67 -21.40 14.02
CA ASN A 16 -23.35 -20.33 14.95
C ASN A 16 -21.84 -20.13 15.08
N LYS A 17 -21.07 -21.23 15.12
CA LYS A 17 -19.60 -21.19 15.10
C LYS A 17 -19.08 -20.54 13.83
N LEU A 18 -19.55 -20.97 12.66
CA LEU A 18 -19.19 -20.39 11.36
C LEU A 18 -19.55 -18.91 11.27
N ARG A 19 -20.70 -18.49 11.83
CA ARG A 19 -21.08 -17.06 11.91
C ARG A 19 -20.10 -16.28 12.78
N ALA A 20 -19.72 -16.81 13.93
CA ALA A 20 -18.76 -16.17 14.83
C ALA A 20 -17.37 -16.03 14.18
N GLU A 21 -16.89 -17.08 13.50
CA GLU A 21 -15.64 -17.05 12.75
C GLU A 21 -15.71 -16.07 11.57
N ASN A 22 -16.83 -16.03 10.84
CA ASN A 22 -17.03 -15.09 9.74
C ASN A 22 -16.95 -13.63 10.20
N ILE A 23 -17.54 -13.30 11.35
CA ILE A 23 -17.45 -11.97 11.95
C ILE A 23 -15.99 -11.65 12.31
N ARG A 24 -15.32 -12.55 13.02
CA ARG A 24 -13.92 -12.39 13.41
C ARG A 24 -13.01 -12.17 12.20
N CYS A 25 -13.20 -12.95 11.13
CA CYS A 25 -12.43 -12.79 9.90
C CYS A 25 -12.71 -11.44 9.22
N LYS A 26 -13.97 -10.99 9.17
CA LYS A 26 -14.33 -9.68 8.63
C LYS A 26 -13.67 -8.54 9.41
N GLU A 27 -13.61 -8.62 10.73
CA GLU A 27 -12.94 -7.64 11.60
C GLU A 27 -11.41 -7.65 11.43
N ALA A 28 -10.80 -8.84 11.31
CA ALA A 28 -9.37 -8.94 11.02
C ALA A 28 -9.03 -8.35 9.65
N LEU A 29 -9.88 -8.59 8.65
CA LEU A 29 -9.70 -8.07 7.31
C LEU A 29 -9.92 -6.55 7.22
N SER A 30 -10.88 -5.99 7.96
CA SER A 30 -11.13 -4.54 7.97
C SER A 30 -9.97 -3.72 8.55
N SER A 31 -9.18 -4.34 9.43
CA SER A 31 -7.99 -3.72 10.05
C SER A 31 -6.68 -4.07 9.34
N ALA A 32 -6.69 -5.00 8.38
CA ALA A 32 -5.51 -5.40 7.64
C ALA A 32 -4.96 -4.23 6.80
N ARG A 33 -3.63 -4.09 6.75
CA ARG A 33 -2.94 -3.05 5.98
C ARG A 33 -1.90 -3.68 5.06
N CYS A 34 -1.71 -3.08 3.89
CA CYS A 34 -0.68 -3.51 2.95
C CYS A 34 0.72 -3.15 3.51
N CYS A 35 1.63 -4.12 3.57
CA CYS A 35 3.00 -3.92 4.07
C CYS A 35 3.84 -2.98 3.19
N ALA A 36 3.57 -2.92 1.89
CA ALA A 36 4.32 -2.09 0.94
C ALA A 36 3.82 -0.64 0.86
N CYS A 37 2.54 -0.38 1.14
CA CYS A 37 1.96 0.96 0.97
C CYS A 37 1.27 1.55 2.20
N GLY A 38 1.20 0.81 3.31
CA GLY A 38 0.64 1.24 4.60
C GLY A 38 -0.88 1.45 4.63
N ARG A 39 -1.57 1.31 3.48
CA ARG A 39 -3.01 1.56 3.35
C ARG A 39 -3.82 0.34 3.78
N ALA A 40 -4.98 0.60 4.39
CA ALA A 40 -5.95 -0.43 4.76
C ALA A 40 -6.39 -1.22 3.52
N ILE A 41 -6.49 -2.54 3.67
CA ILE A 41 -7.03 -3.44 2.66
C ILE A 41 -8.55 -3.30 2.73
N VAL A 42 -9.11 -2.37 1.97
CA VAL A 42 -10.56 -2.30 1.81
C VAL A 42 -10.99 -3.50 0.95
N VAL A 43 -11.50 -4.54 1.61
CA VAL A 43 -11.91 -5.81 0.99
C VAL A 43 -13.11 -5.66 0.05
N VAL A 44 -13.84 -4.54 0.09
CA VAL A 44 -15.00 -4.29 -0.78
C VAL A 44 -14.59 -3.34 -1.92
N GLY A 45 -14.27 -3.91 -3.08
CA GLY A 45 -14.26 -3.18 -4.35
C GLY A 45 -12.91 -2.90 -5.00
N MET A 46 -11.78 -3.31 -4.41
CA MET A 46 -10.50 -3.19 -5.11
C MET A 46 -10.37 -4.29 -6.17
N SER A 47 -10.36 -3.89 -7.45
CA SER A 47 -10.04 -4.82 -8.54
C SER A 47 -8.58 -5.28 -8.48
N SER A 48 -8.28 -6.49 -8.96
CA SER A 48 -6.90 -7.01 -9.02
C SER A 48 -5.94 -6.04 -9.72
N ASN A 49 -6.40 -5.41 -10.80
CA ASN A 49 -5.65 -4.39 -11.54
C ASN A 49 -5.31 -3.18 -10.64
N GLU A 50 -6.26 -2.71 -9.85
CA GLU A 50 -6.03 -1.58 -8.96
C GLU A 50 -5.02 -1.90 -7.85
N HIS A 51 -5.03 -3.12 -7.33
CA HIS A 51 -4.01 -3.56 -6.37
C HIS A 51 -2.62 -3.58 -7.01
N CYS A 52 -2.48 -4.14 -8.22
CA CYS A 52 -1.22 -4.20 -8.96
C CYS A 52 -0.63 -2.79 -9.20
N LEU A 53 -1.46 -1.86 -9.69
CA LEU A 53 -1.05 -0.47 -9.91
C LEU A 53 -0.55 0.21 -8.64
N ARG A 54 -1.16 -0.08 -7.47
CA ARG A 54 -0.71 0.50 -6.19
C ARG A 54 0.63 -0.05 -5.75
N VAL A 55 0.91 -1.33 -6.02
CA VAL A 55 2.20 -1.95 -5.73
C VAL A 55 3.28 -1.36 -6.64
N GLU A 56 3.03 -1.29 -7.95
CA GLU A 56 3.94 -0.72 -8.93
C GLU A 56 4.29 0.74 -8.62
N ASN A 57 3.30 1.56 -8.27
CA ASN A 57 3.54 2.94 -7.84
C ASN A 57 4.45 3.05 -6.60
N GLY A 58 4.38 2.08 -5.69
CA GLY A 58 5.29 2.01 -4.54
C GLY A 58 6.72 1.75 -4.97
N GLN A 59 6.93 0.77 -5.85
CA GLN A 59 8.24 0.43 -6.40
C GLN A 59 8.84 1.58 -7.24
N LEU A 60 8.02 2.23 -8.06
CA LEU A 60 8.46 3.38 -8.86
C LEU A 60 8.90 4.54 -7.97
N ARG A 61 8.21 4.80 -6.85
CA ARG A 61 8.60 5.83 -5.88
C ARG A 61 9.96 5.55 -5.25
N GLU A 62 10.21 4.30 -4.85
CA GLU A 62 11.51 3.87 -4.31
C GLU A 62 12.62 4.02 -5.36
N GLN A 63 12.36 3.67 -6.62
CA GLN A 63 13.31 3.86 -7.72
C GLN A 63 13.62 5.35 -7.98
N ILE A 64 12.59 6.21 -7.96
CA ILE A 64 12.78 7.66 -8.09
C ILE A 64 13.64 8.18 -6.93
N GLU A 65 13.37 7.77 -5.70
CA GLU A 65 14.14 8.16 -4.53
C GLU A 65 15.60 7.71 -4.62
N HIS A 66 15.82 6.46 -5.05
CA HIS A 66 17.17 5.92 -5.27
C HIS A 66 17.93 6.69 -6.37
N LEU A 67 17.30 6.97 -7.51
CA LEU A 67 17.91 7.75 -8.60
C LEU A 67 18.13 9.21 -8.21
N ALA A 68 17.23 9.82 -7.44
CA ALA A 68 17.40 11.16 -6.90
C ALA A 68 18.60 11.22 -5.95
N ALA A 69 18.76 10.22 -5.09
CA ALA A 69 19.91 10.11 -4.19
C ALA A 69 21.24 9.92 -4.94
N ILE A 70 21.25 9.15 -6.04
CA ILE A 70 22.42 9.05 -6.93
C ILE A 70 22.70 10.40 -7.58
N THR A 71 21.69 11.00 -8.22
CA THR A 71 21.85 12.26 -8.98
C THR A 71 22.32 13.40 -8.09
N ALA A 72 21.82 13.49 -6.85
CA ALA A 72 22.27 14.46 -5.86
C ALA A 72 23.78 14.35 -5.55
N LYS A 73 24.40 13.17 -5.68
CA LYS A 73 25.86 12.99 -5.52
C LYS A 73 26.69 13.55 -6.68
N PHE A 74 26.05 13.77 -7.84
CA PHE A 74 26.68 14.20 -9.09
C PHE A 74 26.28 15.62 -9.53
N VAL A 75 25.17 16.17 -9.03
CA VAL A 75 24.82 17.58 -9.22
C VAL A 75 25.87 18.45 -8.51
N GLY A 76 26.68 19.16 -9.30
CA GLY A 76 27.71 20.09 -8.84
C GLY A 76 29.16 19.60 -8.97
N LYS A 77 29.41 18.37 -9.45
CA LYS A 77 30.77 17.89 -9.74
C LYS A 77 31.03 17.96 -11.25
N PRO A 78 32.00 18.76 -11.73
CA PRO A 78 32.43 18.64 -13.12
C PRO A 78 32.92 17.20 -13.35
N LEU A 79 32.51 16.57 -14.46
CA LEU A 79 33.08 15.31 -14.93
C LEU A 79 34.53 15.59 -15.36
N GLY A 80 35.44 15.66 -14.40
CA GLY A 80 36.82 16.01 -14.63
C GLY A 80 37.57 16.02 -13.31
N ASP A 81 38.46 15.05 -13.19
CA ASP A 81 39.56 14.92 -12.25
C ASP A 81 39.28 14.36 -10.85
N ASN A 82 39.94 13.22 -10.65
CA ASN A 82 40.26 12.61 -9.38
C ASN A 82 40.88 13.67 -8.46
N ASP A 83 40.28 13.92 -7.30
CA ASP A 83 40.96 13.90 -5.99
C ASP A 83 40.06 14.47 -4.88
N THR A 84 40.01 13.71 -3.79
CA THR A 84 40.00 14.10 -2.38
C THR A 84 39.16 15.33 -1.92
N VAL A 85 38.21 15.05 -1.02
CA VAL A 85 37.79 15.77 0.22
C VAL A 85 36.25 15.75 0.39
N PRO A 86 35.70 15.39 1.57
CA PRO A 86 34.28 15.49 1.86
C PRO A 86 33.97 16.86 2.49
N SER A 87 33.16 17.70 1.86
CA SER A 87 32.47 18.76 2.60
C SER A 87 31.27 19.36 1.88
N SER A 88 30.27 19.63 2.72
CA SER A 88 29.17 20.57 2.56
C SER A 88 27.91 20.05 1.86
N ALA A 89 26.96 19.69 2.72
CA ALA A 89 25.55 19.53 2.44
C ALA A 89 24.97 20.83 1.86
N THR A 90 24.57 20.80 0.60
CA THR A 90 23.56 21.70 0.04
C THR A 90 22.28 20.90 -0.14
N SER A 91 21.32 21.15 0.76
CA SER A 91 19.97 20.62 0.69
C SER A 91 19.25 21.26 -0.50
N LEU A 92 19.31 20.63 -1.66
CA LEU A 92 18.43 20.94 -2.78
C LEU A 92 17.12 20.19 -2.57
N THR A 93 16.08 20.92 -2.19
CA THR A 93 14.71 20.42 -2.11
C THR A 93 14.24 20.10 -3.53
N VAL A 94 14.12 18.80 -3.84
CA VAL A 94 13.44 18.34 -5.06
C VAL A 94 11.97 18.71 -4.91
N ASP A 95 11.47 19.63 -5.73
CA ASP A 95 10.06 20.06 -5.73
C ASP A 95 9.15 18.86 -6.03
N THR A 96 8.62 18.26 -4.96
CA THR A 96 7.61 17.19 -5.02
C THR A 96 6.22 17.68 -5.45
N ASP A 97 6.08 18.96 -5.84
CA ASP A 97 4.82 19.60 -6.22
C ASP A 97 4.18 19.01 -7.48
N VAL A 98 4.93 18.32 -8.34
CA VAL A 98 4.36 17.58 -9.47
C VAL A 98 3.44 16.45 -9.00
N VAL A 99 3.70 15.85 -7.83
CA VAL A 99 2.87 14.77 -7.28
C VAL A 99 1.55 15.30 -6.72
N GLN A 100 1.51 16.54 -6.22
CA GLN A 100 0.27 17.16 -5.76
C GLN A 100 -0.67 17.52 -6.92
N LYS A 101 -0.13 17.78 -8.11
CA LYS A 101 -0.91 18.14 -9.31
C LYS A 101 -1.82 17.02 -9.82
N PHE A 102 -1.55 15.75 -9.49
CA PHE A 102 -2.38 14.60 -9.87
C PHE A 102 -3.51 14.27 -8.88
N LYS A 103 -3.58 14.94 -7.71
CA LYS A 103 -4.62 14.68 -6.69
C LYS A 103 -5.94 15.42 -6.91
N GLY A 104 -6.02 16.32 -7.88
CA GLY A 104 -7.26 17.02 -8.22
C GLY A 104 -7.71 16.63 -9.60
N ASN A 105 -8.52 15.56 -9.73
CA ASN A 105 -9.53 15.34 -10.77
C ASN A 105 -10.22 13.98 -10.54
N GLN A 106 -11.06 13.89 -9.51
CA GLN A 106 -12.14 12.90 -9.50
C GLN A 106 -13.38 13.57 -8.91
N LYS A 107 -14.06 14.35 -9.75
CA LYS A 107 -15.47 14.67 -9.55
C LYS A 107 -16.22 13.37 -9.83
N ILE A 108 -16.78 12.80 -8.78
CA ILE A 108 -17.79 11.75 -8.89
C ILE A 108 -19.09 12.54 -9.03
N ASP A 109 -19.61 12.62 -10.27
CA ASP A 109 -20.99 13.05 -10.48
C ASP A 109 -21.92 11.91 -10.01
N GLU A 110 -23.05 12.29 -9.41
CA GLU A 110 -24.06 11.44 -8.71
C GLU A 110 -24.45 10.13 -9.42
#